data_AF-A0A7C1Y6G7-F1
#
_entry.id   AF-A0A7C1Y6G7-F1
#
_cell.length_a   1.000
_cell.length_b   1.000
_cell.length_c   1.000
_cell.angle_alpha   90.00
_cell.angle_beta   90.00
_cell.angle_gamma   90.00
#
_symmetry.space_group_name_H-M   'P 1'
#
loop_
_entity.id
_entity.type
_entity.pdbx_description
1 polymer ?
#
loop_
_entity_poly.entity_id
_entity_poly.type
_entity_poly.pdbx_seq_one_letter_code
_entity_poly.pdbx_strand_id
1 'polypeptide(L)' 'MEKTRLFIVELRMRCFIFPVFLVVLLLLGSGIARAEPAVSFEEKTVDFGDVEQGELLEHTFVFSNDGTDVLVIEKVTAS' A
#
# COMPACT_ATOMS: atom_id res chain seq x y z
N MET A 1 14.05 56.63 -4.09
CA MET A 1 15.00 55.57 -4.52
C MET A 1 14.98 54.36 -3.58
N GLU A 2 14.76 54.54 -2.27
CA GLU A 2 14.69 53.45 -1.27
C GLU A 2 13.44 52.56 -1.40
N LYS A 3 12.26 53.16 -1.64
CA LYS A 3 10.99 52.41 -1.81
C LYS A 3 11.00 51.42 -2.99
N THR A 4 11.67 51.77 -4.10
CA THR A 4 11.82 50.89 -5.27
C THR A 4 12.75 49.71 -4.98
N ARG A 5 13.79 49.92 -4.17
CA ARG A 5 14.69 48.84 -3.72
C ARG A 5 13.97 47.88 -2.78
N LEU A 6 13.15 48.40 -1.85
CA LEU A 6 12.32 47.58 -0.96
C LEU A 6 11.30 46.74 -1.73
N PHE A 7 10.60 47.35 -2.68
CA PHE A 7 9.60 46.67 -3.52
C PHE A 7 10.22 45.57 -4.41
N ILE A 8 11.41 45.82 -4.98
CA ILE A 8 12.14 44.82 -5.77
C ILE A 8 12.59 43.64 -4.90
N VAL A 9 12.98 43.89 -3.64
CA VAL A 9 13.38 42.86 -2.68
C VAL A 9 12.18 42.00 -2.27
N GLU A 10 11.04 42.59 -1.94
CA GLU A 10 9.81 41.85 -1.63
C GLU A 10 9.28 41.03 -2.82
N LEU A 11 9.38 41.58 -4.04
CA LEU A 11 8.98 40.90 -5.26
C LEU A 11 9.91 39.71 -5.59
N ARG A 12 11.24 39.87 -5.43
CA ARG A 12 12.22 38.77 -5.58
C ARG A 12 12.01 37.68 -4.54
N MET A 13 11.71 38.08 -3.31
CA MET A 13 11.53 37.16 -2.18
C MET A 13 10.29 36.29 -2.38
N ARG A 14 9.18 36.82 -2.92
CA ARG A 14 7.99 36.04 -3.29
C ARG A 14 8.24 35.09 -4.47
N CYS A 15 8.98 35.52 -5.50
CA CYS A 15 9.28 34.67 -6.66
C CYS A 15 10.20 33.48 -6.33
N PHE A 16 11.01 33.57 -5.27
CA PHE A 16 11.90 32.48 -4.84
C PHE A 16 11.32 31.65 -3.70
N ILE A 17 10.74 32.28 -2.68
CA ILE A 17 10.20 31.57 -1.51
C ILE A 17 8.97 30.75 -1.88
N PHE A 18 8.10 31.27 -2.74
CA PHE A 18 6.88 30.55 -3.13
C PHE A 18 7.14 29.21 -3.84
N PRO A 19 7.97 29.13 -4.91
CA PRO A 19 8.26 27.84 -5.53
C PRO A 19 9.11 26.93 -4.63
N VAL A 20 10.03 27.47 -3.82
CA VAL A 20 10.80 26.65 -2.87
C VAL A 20 9.89 26.05 -1.81
N PHE A 21 8.94 26.82 -1.27
CA PHE A 21 7.94 26.35 -0.32
C PHE A 21 7.02 25.29 -0.95
N LEU A 22 6.60 25.49 -2.21
CA LEU A 22 5.81 24.51 -2.95
C LEU A 22 6.58 23.20 -3.18
N VAL A 23 7.85 23.28 -3.55
CA VAL A 23 8.72 22.11 -3.75
C VAL A 23 8.95 21.38 -2.43
N VAL A 24 9.19 22.10 -1.33
CA VAL A 24 9.32 21.50 0.01
C VAL A 24 8.01 20.83 0.45
N LEU A 25 6.85 21.46 0.22
CA LEU A 25 5.55 20.87 0.51
C LEU A 25 5.30 19.58 -0.29
N LEU A 26 5.71 19.54 -1.56
CA LEU A 26 5.62 18.34 -2.41
C LEU A 26 6.55 17.22 -1.94
N LEU A 27 7.76 17.55 -1.48
CA LEU A 27 8.71 16.57 -0.94
C LEU A 27 8.29 16.00 0.42
N LEU A 28 7.47 16.73 1.18
CA LEU A 28 6.92 16.29 2.48
C LEU A 28 5.60 15.49 2.36
N GLY A 29 5.00 15.44 1.16
CA GLY A 29 3.81 14.64 0.87
C GLY A 29 4.12 13.15 0.75
N SER A 30 4.56 12.53 1.84
CA SER A 30 4.77 11.08 1.90
C SER A 30 3.43 10.34 1.71
N GLY A 31 3.47 9.30 0.88
CA GLY A 31 2.33 8.63 0.26
C GLY A 31 1.15 8.29 1.19
N ILE A 32 -0.05 8.47 0.64
CA ILE A 32 -1.29 8.00 1.26
C ILE A 32 -1.21 6.48 1.33
N ALA A 33 -1.06 5.92 2.54
CA ALA A 33 -1.22 4.49 2.75
C ALA A 33 -2.65 4.12 2.37
N ARG A 34 -2.80 3.25 1.36
CA ARG A 34 -4.10 2.76 0.92
C ARG A 34 -4.40 1.50 1.70
N ALA A 35 -5.64 1.37 2.18
CA ALA A 35 -6.10 0.11 2.73
C ALA A 35 -6.13 -0.92 1.58
N GLU A 36 -5.61 -2.12 1.84
CA GLU A 36 -5.54 -3.20 0.87
C GLU A 36 -5.75 -4.54 1.60
N PRO A 37 -6.52 -5.48 1.02
CA PRO A 37 -6.68 -6.81 1.58
C PRO A 37 -5.38 -7.61 1.42
N ALA A 38 -5.04 -8.46 2.38
CA ALA A 38 -3.84 -9.29 2.32
C ALA A 38 -4.14 -10.68 2.88
N VAL A 39 -4.12 -11.69 2.01
CA VAL A 39 -4.37 -13.08 2.40
C VAL A 39 -3.08 -13.76 2.85
N SER A 40 -3.13 -14.42 4.01
CA SER A 40 -2.02 -15.17 4.58
C SER A 40 -2.48 -16.60 4.88
N PHE A 41 -1.76 -17.59 4.34
CA PHE A 41 -2.08 -19.00 4.50
C PHE A 41 -1.11 -19.65 5.49
N GLU A 42 -1.62 -20.45 6.42
CA GLU A 42 -0.78 -21.24 7.33
C GLU A 42 0.01 -22.31 6.55
N GLU A 43 -0.66 -22.95 5.60
CA GLU A 43 -0.10 -23.96 4.71
C GLU A 43 -0.65 -23.75 3.29
N LYS A 44 0.22 -23.90 2.28
CA LYS A 44 -0.15 -23.67 0.87
C LYS A 44 -0.34 -24.96 0.08
N THR A 45 0.19 -26.06 0.59
CA THR A 45 0.22 -27.34 -0.10
C THR A 45 0.16 -28.44 0.94
N VAL A 46 -0.67 -29.45 0.70
CA VAL A 46 -0.63 -30.69 1.45
C VAL A 46 -0.26 -31.83 0.53
N ASP A 47 0.69 -32.64 1.01
CA ASP A 47 1.03 -33.92 0.42
C ASP A 47 0.43 -35.03 1.31
N PHE A 48 -0.50 -35.78 0.75
CA PHE A 48 -1.12 -36.91 1.45
C PHE A 48 -0.20 -38.14 1.48
N GLY A 49 0.90 -38.15 0.72
CA GLY A 49 1.86 -39.25 0.68
C GLY A 49 1.26 -40.55 0.13
N ASP A 50 1.67 -41.66 0.73
CA ASP A 50 1.13 -42.97 0.41
C ASP A 50 -0.24 -43.16 1.07
N VAL A 51 -1.29 -43.22 0.25
CA VAL A 51 -2.68 -43.34 0.71
C VAL A 51 -3.23 -44.73 0.39
N GLU A 52 -3.97 -45.32 1.33
CA GLU A 52 -4.59 -46.62 1.11
C GLU A 52 -5.84 -46.51 0.20
N GLN A 53 -6.05 -47.51 -0.65
CA GLN A 53 -7.17 -47.49 -1.58
C GLN A 53 -8.50 -47.58 -0.83
N GLY A 54 -9.35 -46.55 -0.99
CA GLY A 54 -10.65 -46.46 -0.36
C GLY A 54 -10.68 -45.58 0.90
N GLU A 55 -9.54 -45.02 1.30
CA GLU A 55 -9.45 -44.07 2.40
C GLU A 55 -9.94 -42.67 1.95
N LEU A 56 -10.81 -42.06 2.77
CA LEU A 56 -11.23 -40.67 2.58
C LEU A 56 -10.33 -39.77 3.42
N LEU A 57 -9.52 -38.96 2.74
CA LEU A 57 -8.64 -37.99 3.37
C LEU A 57 -9.20 -36.59 3.19
N GLU A 58 -9.32 -35.87 4.30
CA GLU A 58 -9.77 -34.49 4.33
C GLU A 58 -8.64 -33.60 4.86
N HIS A 59 -8.45 -32.44 4.22
CA HIS A 59 -7.55 -31.42 4.72
C HIS A 59 -8.23 -30.05 4.66
N THR A 60 -8.03 -29.24 5.70
CA THR A 60 -8.61 -27.91 5.84
C THR A 60 -7.51 -26.86 5.76
N PHE A 61 -7.54 -26.03 4.72
CA PHE A 61 -6.65 -24.88 4.61
C PHE A 61 -7.17 -23.72 5.46
N VAL A 62 -6.33 -23.25 6.38
CA VAL A 62 -6.62 -22.07 7.22
C VAL A 62 -5.88 -20.87 6.64
N PHE A 63 -6.59 -19.75 6.53
CA PHE A 63 -6.02 -18.47 6.12
C PHE A 63 -6.66 -17.31 6.86
N SER A 64 -5.91 -16.21 6.98
CA SER A 64 -6.35 -14.95 7.58
C SER A 64 -6.27 -13.80 6.57
N ASN A 65 -7.08 -12.78 6.79
CA ASN A 65 -6.91 -11.47 6.15
C ASN A 65 -6.07 -10.59 7.08
N ASP A 66 -4.77 -10.51 6.82
CA ASP A 66 -3.83 -9.66 7.55
C ASP A 66 -3.79 -8.23 6.97
N GLY A 67 -4.62 -7.97 5.96
CA GLY A 67 -4.77 -6.68 5.33
C GLY A 67 -5.55 -5.68 6.17
N THR A 68 -5.64 -4.47 5.65
CA THR A 68 -6.37 -3.35 6.29
C THR A 68 -7.71 -3.07 5.62
N ASP A 69 -8.04 -3.82 4.57
CA ASP A 69 -9.31 -3.76 3.84
C ASP A 69 -9.98 -5.15 3.76
N VAL A 70 -11.24 -5.20 3.34
CA VAL A 70 -12.05 -6.42 3.25
C VAL A 70 -11.54 -7.33 2.13
N LEU A 71 -11.20 -8.57 2.49
CA LEU A 71 -10.88 -9.63 1.52
C LEU A 71 -12.16 -10.30 1.02
N VAL A 72 -12.45 -10.19 -0.28
CA VAL A 72 -13.58 -10.83 -0.95
C VAL A 72 -13.08 -12.01 -1.80
N ILE A 73 -13.67 -13.19 -1.61
CA ILE A 73 -13.32 -14.39 -2.38
C ILE A 73 -14.35 -14.58 -3.49
N GLU A 74 -13.94 -14.42 -4.74
CA GLU A 74 -14.85 -14.49 -5.89
C GLU A 74 -14.99 -15.89 -6.50
N LYS A 75 -13.90 -16.68 -6.47
CA LYS A 75 -13.87 -18.00 -7.10
C LYS A 75 -12.89 -18.93 -6.38
N VAL A 76 -13.31 -20.18 -6.23
CA VAL A 76 -12.46 -21.29 -5.76
C VAL A 76 -12.45 -22.37 -6.84
N THR A 77 -11.30 -23.01 -7.06
CA THR A 77 -11.15 -24.09 -8.04
C THR A 77 -10.21 -25.14 -7.47
N ALA A 78 -10.60 -26.41 -7.60
CA ALA A 78 -9.74 -27.56 -7.33
C ALA A 78 -9.17 -28.06 -8.66
N SER A 79 -7.86 -28.32 -8.70
CA SER A 79 -7.13 -28.85 -9.87
C SER A 79 -6.70 -30.28 -9.64
#